data_AF-A0A7U9SZ21-F1
#
_entry.id   AF-A0A7U9SZ21-F1
#
_cell.length_a   1.000
_cell.length_b   1.000
_cell.length_c   1.000
_cell.angle_alpha   90.00
_cell.angle_beta   90.00
_cell.angle_gamma   90.00
#
_symmetry.space_group_name_H-M   'P 1'
#
loop_
_entity.id
_entity.type
_entity.pdbx_description
1 polymer ?
#
loop_
_entity_poly.entity_id
_entity_poly.type
_entity_poly.pdbx_seq_one_letter_code
_entity_poly.pdbx_strand_id
1 'polypeptide(L)'
;MIEGYAECVDMMFNDKEDICKTPINAADLLRGWAMFEQPKQKEFSKKDMKDLLRAIDAEYERPKKKVKIGRNDPCPCGSGKKYKHCCLNKPKAPIDEVETEQERKKWLKHYPVSASKRETGRIYLEDFFDSESIEIDKLIYLALNYRPIPIWQSEAEDAVDNRKRVYLSEAFKKFREKVKREGIKTVREYDEKYSIHYQCREWIEVLQTLLEESGDSELLEDVSQCCKNM
;
A
#
# COMPACT_ATOMS: atom_id res chain seq x y z
N MET A 1 -11.07 -17.84 13.91
CA MET A 1 -11.12 -16.77 12.89
C MET A 1 -9.69 -16.50 12.53
N ILE A 2 -9.31 -16.70 11.27
CA ILE A 2 -7.95 -16.42 10.79
C ILE A 2 -7.97 -14.94 10.41
N GLU A 3 -7.22 -14.11 11.13
CA GLU A 3 -7.33 -12.65 11.06
C GLU A 3 -6.38 -12.02 10.03
N GLY A 4 -5.59 -12.80 9.30
CA GLY A 4 -4.77 -12.28 8.21
C GLY A 4 -4.14 -13.31 7.28
N TYR A 5 -3.70 -12.84 6.11
CA TYR A 5 -2.97 -13.62 5.10
C TYR A 5 -1.71 -14.28 5.68
N ALA A 6 -1.01 -13.59 6.59
CA ALA A 6 0.18 -14.12 7.23
C ALA A 6 -0.11 -15.34 8.10
N GLU A 7 -1.20 -15.36 8.87
CA GLU A 7 -1.59 -16.55 9.65
C GLU A 7 -1.98 -17.73 8.74
N CYS A 8 -2.61 -17.44 7.59
CA CYS A 8 -2.87 -18.47 6.58
C CYS A 8 -1.58 -19.08 6.03
N VAL A 9 -0.57 -18.25 5.75
CA VAL A 9 0.73 -18.71 5.24
C VAL A 9 1.49 -19.48 6.32
N ASP A 10 1.53 -18.97 7.54
CA ASP A 10 2.20 -19.62 8.68
C ASP A 10 1.57 -21.00 8.97
N MET A 11 0.25 -21.13 8.82
CA MET A 11 -0.46 -22.42 8.94
C MET A 11 -0.05 -23.41 7.82
N MET A 12 0.23 -22.94 6.60
CA MET A 12 0.69 -23.81 5.51
C MET A 12 2.09 -24.37 5.74
N PHE A 13 2.94 -23.69 6.52
CA PHE A 13 4.36 -24.04 6.68
C PHE A 13 4.72 -24.61 8.06
N ASN A 14 3.81 -24.55 9.04
CA ASN A 14 4.04 -25.07 10.40
C ASN A 14 3.75 -26.57 10.57
N ASP A 15 3.06 -27.23 9.65
CA ASP A 15 2.75 -28.67 9.76
C ASP A 15 3.78 -29.53 9.02
N LYS A 16 4.99 -29.65 9.58
CA LYS A 16 6.07 -30.43 8.94
C LYS A 16 6.11 -31.93 9.25
N GLU A 17 5.20 -32.52 10.04
CA GLU A 17 5.34 -33.94 10.39
C GLU A 17 4.15 -34.88 10.17
N ASP A 18 2.92 -34.41 9.89
CA ASP A 18 1.75 -35.32 9.91
C ASP A 18 0.79 -35.25 8.70
N ILE A 19 1.17 -34.62 7.59
CA ILE A 19 0.25 -34.42 6.44
C ILE A 19 -0.11 -35.75 5.74
N CYS A 20 0.73 -36.79 5.83
CA CYS A 20 0.58 -38.00 5.02
C CYS A 20 0.30 -39.30 5.80
N LYS A 21 -0.10 -39.25 7.08
CA LYS A 21 -0.43 -40.47 7.85
C LYS A 21 -1.76 -41.11 7.42
N THR A 22 -2.69 -40.31 6.90
CA THR A 22 -3.97 -40.79 6.37
C THR A 22 -3.97 -40.70 4.84
N PRO A 23 -4.36 -41.76 4.11
CA PRO A 23 -4.50 -41.69 2.67
C PRO A 23 -5.50 -40.58 2.34
N ILE A 24 -5.05 -39.62 1.53
CA ILE A 24 -5.90 -38.52 1.07
C ILE A 24 -7.05 -39.13 0.28
N ASN A 25 -8.28 -39.02 0.80
CA ASN A 25 -9.46 -39.40 0.04
C ASN A 25 -9.71 -38.31 -1.01
N ALA A 26 -9.05 -38.47 -2.17
CA ALA A 26 -9.14 -37.52 -3.27
C ALA A 26 -10.59 -37.27 -3.70
N ALA A 27 -11.46 -38.27 -3.61
CA ALA A 27 -12.88 -38.11 -3.92
C ALA A 27 -13.58 -37.15 -2.93
N ASP A 28 -13.28 -37.22 -1.63
CA ASP A 28 -13.83 -36.30 -0.62
C ASP A 28 -13.33 -34.87 -0.79
N LEU A 29 -12.06 -34.67 -1.13
CA LEU A 29 -11.49 -33.34 -1.36
C LEU A 29 -12.04 -32.70 -2.64
N LEU A 30 -12.24 -33.50 -3.69
CA LEU A 30 -12.76 -33.03 -4.97
C LEU A 30 -14.27 -32.77 -4.94
N ARG A 31 -15.03 -33.35 -3.98
CA ARG A 31 -16.46 -33.05 -3.80
C ARG A 31 -16.74 -31.56 -3.62
N GLY A 32 -15.86 -30.82 -2.95
CA GLY A 32 -16.02 -29.38 -2.70
C GLY A 32 -15.58 -28.47 -3.85
N TRP A 33 -14.99 -29.01 -4.92
CA TRP A 33 -14.64 -28.22 -6.10
C TRP A 33 -15.92 -27.92 -6.88
N ALA A 34 -15.96 -26.71 -7.47
CA ALA A 34 -17.14 -26.16 -8.14
C ALA A 34 -17.76 -27.05 -9.24
N MET A 35 -17.05 -28.10 -9.66
CA MET A 35 -17.41 -29.02 -10.73
C MET A 35 -18.15 -30.29 -10.25
N PHE A 36 -18.13 -30.65 -8.96
CA PHE A 36 -18.57 -31.99 -8.50
C PHE A 36 -19.71 -32.02 -7.47
N GLU A 37 -19.86 -31.02 -6.60
CA GLU A 37 -21.09 -30.75 -5.83
C GLU A 37 -20.98 -29.38 -5.15
N GLN A 38 -21.87 -28.43 -5.47
CA GLN A 38 -21.85 -27.15 -4.77
C GLN A 38 -22.42 -27.36 -3.36
N PRO A 39 -21.70 -27.00 -2.27
CA PRO A 39 -22.35 -26.93 -0.97
C PRO A 39 -23.56 -26.02 -1.11
N LYS A 40 -24.70 -26.39 -0.48
CA LYS A 40 -25.90 -25.54 -0.49
C LYS A 40 -25.48 -24.14 -0.06
N GLN A 41 -25.37 -23.22 -1.02
CA GLN A 41 -25.01 -21.84 -0.73
C GLN A 41 -26.06 -21.36 0.28
N LYS A 42 -25.64 -20.75 1.39
CA LYS A 42 -26.60 -20.03 2.23
C LYS A 42 -27.29 -19.03 1.33
N GLU A 43 -28.57 -19.26 1.05
CA GLU A 43 -29.38 -18.32 0.27
C GLU A 43 -29.45 -17.03 1.07
N PHE A 44 -28.64 -16.04 0.68
CA PHE A 44 -28.74 -14.72 1.24
C PHE A 44 -30.08 -14.15 0.80
N SER A 45 -30.96 -13.87 1.76
CA SER A 45 -32.21 -13.20 1.44
C SER A 45 -31.91 -11.80 0.91
N LYS A 46 -32.85 -11.22 0.15
CA LYS A 46 -32.78 -9.80 -0.25
C LYS A 46 -32.61 -8.87 0.96
N LYS A 47 -33.11 -9.28 2.14
CA LYS A 47 -32.94 -8.55 3.39
C LYS A 47 -31.49 -8.63 3.89
N ASP A 48 -30.89 -9.82 3.90
CA ASP A 48 -29.49 -10.00 4.34
C ASP A 48 -28.52 -9.22 3.44
N MET A 49 -28.74 -9.25 2.13
CA MET A 49 -27.94 -8.46 1.19
C MET A 49 -28.11 -6.95 1.43
N LYS A 50 -29.34 -6.49 1.69
CA LYS A 50 -29.61 -5.08 2.00
C LYS A 50 -28.97 -4.65 3.33
N ASP A 51 -29.02 -5.50 4.34
CA ASP A 51 -28.44 -5.21 5.66
C ASP A 51 -26.90 -5.23 5.58
N LEU A 52 -26.30 -6.10 4.76
CA LEU A 52 -24.87 -6.09 4.44
C LEU A 52 -24.45 -4.79 3.74
N LEU A 53 -25.17 -4.38 2.69
CA LEU A 53 -24.89 -3.11 1.98
C LEU A 53 -24.97 -1.91 2.93
N ARG A 54 -26.00 -1.84 3.78
CA ARG A 54 -26.13 -0.79 4.79
C ARG A 54 -25.00 -0.80 5.81
N ALA A 55 -24.50 -1.96 6.21
CA ALA A 55 -23.36 -2.06 7.11
C ALA A 55 -22.08 -1.51 6.47
N ILE A 56 -21.85 -1.82 5.19
CA ILE A 56 -20.74 -1.30 4.39
C ILE A 56 -20.84 0.22 4.25
N ASP A 57 -22.03 0.74 3.91
CA ASP A 57 -22.29 2.18 3.82
C ASP A 57 -22.01 2.87 5.15
N ALA A 58 -22.53 2.34 6.25
CA ALA A 58 -22.34 2.91 7.59
C ALA A 58 -20.87 2.88 8.03
N GLU A 59 -20.11 1.84 7.67
CA GLU A 59 -18.67 1.77 7.93
C GLU A 59 -17.90 2.81 7.11
N TYR A 60 -18.29 3.00 5.85
CA TYR A 60 -17.67 3.96 4.95
C TYR A 60 -17.97 5.42 5.34
N GLU A 61 -19.22 5.73 5.66
CA GLU A 61 -19.69 7.07 6.02
C GLU A 61 -19.34 7.47 7.45
N ARG A 62 -18.85 6.54 8.28
CA ARG A 62 -18.57 6.80 9.70
C ARG A 62 -17.60 7.98 9.84
N PRO A 63 -18.06 9.15 10.32
CA PRO A 63 -17.21 10.33 10.39
C PRO A 63 -16.09 10.06 11.39
N LYS A 64 -14.85 9.97 10.88
CA LYS A 64 -13.67 9.84 11.74
C LYS A 64 -13.63 11.06 12.65
N LYS A 65 -13.58 10.84 13.97
CA LYS A 65 -13.42 11.92 14.94
C LYS A 65 -12.09 12.62 14.69
N LYS A 66 -12.13 13.78 14.03
CA LYS A 66 -10.97 14.67 13.92
C LYS A 66 -10.66 15.17 15.32
N VAL A 67 -9.53 14.71 15.89
CA VAL A 67 -9.03 15.24 17.15
C VAL A 67 -8.70 16.71 16.92
N LYS A 68 -9.52 17.61 17.48
CA LYS A 68 -9.27 19.05 17.41
C LYS A 68 -8.11 19.37 18.34
N ILE A 69 -6.93 19.60 17.78
CA ILE A 69 -5.78 20.09 18.54
C ILE A 69 -5.95 21.60 18.71
N GLY A 70 -6.00 22.05 19.95
CA GLY A 70 -6.03 23.46 20.29
C GLY A 70 -4.74 24.16 19.88
N ARG A 71 -4.84 25.41 19.43
CA ARG A 71 -3.71 26.22 18.95
C ARG A 71 -2.55 26.31 19.98
N ASN A 72 -2.86 26.23 21.27
CA ASN A 72 -1.88 26.30 22.36
C ASN A 72 -1.47 24.93 22.93
N ASP A 73 -2.06 23.83 22.48
CA ASP A 73 -1.77 22.48 22.97
C ASP A 73 -0.35 22.04 22.56
N PRO A 74 0.31 21.13 23.30
CA PRO A 74 1.59 20.57 22.87
C PRO A 74 1.44 19.90 21.49
N CYS A 75 2.36 20.17 20.54
CA CYS A 75 2.25 19.54 19.22
C CYS A 75 2.42 18.01 19.34
N PRO A 76 1.55 17.20 18.72
CA PRO A 76 1.66 15.73 18.69
C PRO A 76 2.94 15.19 18.03
N CYS A 77 3.76 16.02 17.39
CA CYS A 77 5.04 15.61 16.80
C CYS A 77 6.17 15.36 17.83
N GLY A 78 5.90 15.55 19.13
CA GLY A 78 6.90 15.33 20.19
C GLY A 78 7.92 16.45 20.37
N SER A 79 7.78 17.59 19.67
CA SER A 79 8.74 18.71 19.75
C SER A 79 8.75 19.51 21.06
N GLY A 80 7.79 19.27 21.96
CA GLY A 80 7.60 20.05 23.20
C GLY A 80 7.09 21.49 22.99
N LYS A 81 6.88 21.94 21.74
CA LYS A 81 6.38 23.28 21.40
C LYS A 81 4.85 23.30 21.30
N LYS A 82 4.23 24.47 21.53
CA LYS A 82 2.80 24.70 21.26
C LYS A 82 2.50 24.47 19.77
N TYR A 83 1.35 23.90 19.44
CA TYR A 83 0.94 23.56 18.07
C TYR A 83 1.10 24.72 17.10
N LYS A 84 0.71 25.95 17.50
CA LYS A 84 0.88 27.18 16.71
C LYS A 84 2.30 27.58 16.36
N HIS A 85 3.28 27.14 17.13
CA HIS A 85 4.70 27.43 16.92
C HIS A 85 5.46 26.23 16.34
N CYS A 86 4.73 25.19 15.94
CA CYS A 86 5.30 24.00 15.35
C CYS A 86 4.48 23.64 14.12
N CYS A 87 3.70 22.57 14.23
CA CYS A 87 3.04 21.89 13.12
C CYS A 87 1.94 22.73 12.44
N LEU A 88 1.40 23.77 13.10
CA LEU A 88 0.41 24.66 12.48
C LEU A 88 0.99 25.53 11.36
N ASN A 89 2.25 25.95 11.48
CA ASN A 89 2.90 26.84 10.51
C ASN A 89 3.90 26.11 9.60
N LYS A 90 4.06 24.80 9.76
CA LYS A 90 4.92 24.03 8.86
C LYS A 90 4.26 23.95 7.48
N PRO A 91 5.00 24.16 6.38
CA PRO A 91 4.47 23.84 5.06
C PRO A 91 4.12 22.35 5.05
N LYS A 92 2.95 22.02 4.51
CA LYS A 92 2.54 20.63 4.35
C LYS A 92 3.42 20.00 3.27
N ALA A 93 3.77 18.73 3.45
CA ALA A 93 4.40 18.00 2.37
C ALA A 93 3.38 17.86 1.21
N PRO A 94 3.82 17.80 -0.06
CA PRO A 94 2.92 17.62 -1.20
C PRO A 94 1.95 16.45 -1.03
N ILE A 95 2.41 15.36 -0.40
CA ILE A 95 1.60 14.18 -0.09
C ILE A 95 0.45 14.49 0.88
N ASP A 96 0.69 15.34 1.88
CA ASP A 96 -0.30 15.71 2.89
C ASP A 96 -1.36 16.70 2.36
N GLU A 97 -1.12 17.29 1.19
CA GLU A 97 -2.10 18.12 0.48
C GLU A 97 -3.11 17.26 -0.30
N VAL A 98 -2.64 16.13 -0.84
CA VAL A 98 -3.46 15.19 -1.62
C VAL A 98 -4.23 14.22 -0.72
N GLU A 99 -3.57 13.63 0.28
CA GLU A 99 -4.15 12.56 1.09
C GLU A 99 -3.72 12.66 2.55
N THR A 100 -4.65 12.43 3.47
CA THR A 100 -4.34 12.51 4.90
C THR A 100 -3.57 11.28 5.39
N GLU A 101 -2.75 11.44 6.44
CA GLU A 101 -2.03 10.31 7.07
C GLU A 101 -2.95 9.13 7.44
N GLN A 102 -4.19 9.40 7.82
CA GLN A 102 -5.16 8.37 8.20
C GLN A 102 -5.66 7.56 7.02
N GLU A 103 -5.79 8.17 5.85
CA GLU A 103 -6.14 7.50 4.60
C GLU A 103 -4.95 6.68 4.09
N ARG A 104 -3.74 7.24 4.13
CA ARG A 104 -2.52 6.49 3.83
C ARG A 104 -2.40 5.22 4.66
N LYS A 105 -2.60 5.32 5.98
CA LYS A 105 -2.61 4.16 6.89
C LYS A 105 -3.72 3.14 6.56
N LYS A 106 -4.88 3.59 6.07
CA LYS A 106 -5.96 2.69 5.62
C LYS A 106 -5.49 1.85 4.44
N TRP A 107 -4.90 2.48 3.43
CA TRP A 107 -4.45 1.79 2.22
C TRP A 107 -3.22 0.92 2.47
N LEU A 108 -2.35 1.30 3.41
CA LEU A 108 -1.22 0.48 3.85
C LEU A 108 -1.60 -0.69 4.78
N LYS A 109 -2.89 -0.87 5.12
CA LYS A 109 -3.32 -1.98 5.98
C LYS A 109 -2.94 -3.36 5.41
N HIS A 110 -2.95 -3.49 4.08
CA HIS A 110 -2.62 -4.73 3.38
C HIS A 110 -1.15 -4.82 2.97
N TYR A 111 -0.37 -3.77 3.19
CA TYR A 111 1.07 -3.79 2.96
C TYR A 111 1.76 -4.68 4.01
N PRO A 112 2.80 -5.46 3.65
CA PRO A 112 3.53 -6.29 4.61
C PRO A 112 3.93 -5.53 5.87
N VAL A 113 3.54 -6.05 7.04
CA VAL A 113 3.70 -5.34 8.30
C VAL A 113 5.16 -5.36 8.75
N SER A 114 5.71 -4.16 8.97
CA SER A 114 6.96 -3.96 9.70
C SER A 114 6.73 -4.27 11.19
N ALA A 115 7.33 -5.35 11.71
CA ALA A 115 7.04 -5.78 13.07
C ALA A 115 7.81 -4.99 14.13
N SER A 116 7.09 -4.41 15.09
CA SER A 116 7.71 -3.77 16.27
C SER A 116 8.32 -4.77 17.26
N LYS A 117 7.84 -6.03 17.24
CA LYS A 117 8.39 -7.14 18.01
C LYS A 117 8.66 -8.29 17.04
N ARG A 118 9.91 -8.72 16.94
CA ARG A 118 10.31 -9.84 16.08
C ARG A 118 9.99 -11.16 16.77
N GLU A 119 9.28 -12.02 16.07
CA GLU A 119 8.98 -13.39 16.45
C GLU A 119 10.08 -14.29 15.90
N THR A 120 10.59 -15.20 16.73
CA THR A 120 11.66 -16.12 16.33
C THR A 120 11.15 -17.07 15.24
N GLY A 121 11.84 -17.11 14.10
CA GLY A 121 11.46 -17.94 12.95
C GLY A 121 10.54 -17.24 11.93
N ARG A 122 10.05 -16.02 12.24
CA ARG A 122 9.29 -15.22 11.30
C ARG A 122 10.22 -14.33 10.48
N ILE A 123 10.00 -14.35 9.18
CA ILE A 123 10.77 -13.56 8.20
C ILE A 123 10.08 -12.22 8.01
N TYR A 124 10.86 -11.14 8.08
CA TYR A 124 10.37 -9.78 7.90
C TYR A 124 10.94 -9.13 6.63
N LEU A 125 10.22 -8.13 6.11
CA LEU A 125 10.67 -7.40 4.92
C LEU A 125 12.00 -6.67 5.18
N GLU A 126 12.18 -6.18 6.41
CA GLU A 126 13.41 -5.52 6.87
C GLU A 126 14.63 -6.45 6.94
N ASP A 127 14.44 -7.76 6.81
CA ASP A 127 15.55 -8.71 6.78
C ASP A 127 16.21 -8.80 5.40
N PHE A 128 15.49 -8.39 4.34
CA PHE A 128 15.97 -8.41 2.95
C PHE A 128 16.19 -7.02 2.37
N PHE A 129 15.38 -6.05 2.77
CA PHE A 129 15.39 -4.72 2.18
C PHE A 129 15.71 -3.65 3.22
N ASP A 130 16.47 -2.65 2.79
CA ASP A 130 16.74 -1.48 3.59
C ASP A 130 15.49 -0.60 3.77
N SER A 131 15.47 0.20 4.83
CA SER A 131 14.32 1.04 5.18
C SER A 131 13.93 2.02 4.07
N GLU A 132 14.90 2.53 3.31
CA GLU A 132 14.66 3.49 2.23
C GLU A 132 14.00 2.80 1.03
N SER A 133 14.43 1.59 0.66
CA SER A 133 13.76 0.77 -0.36
C SER A 133 12.32 0.45 0.02
N ILE A 134 12.07 0.09 1.28
CA ILE A 134 10.72 -0.15 1.81
C ILE A 134 9.86 1.14 1.75
N GLU A 135 10.44 2.30 2.06
CA GLU A 135 9.74 3.59 1.94
C GLU A 135 9.39 3.94 0.50
N ILE A 136 10.32 3.75 -0.45
CA ILE A 136 10.09 3.98 -1.88
C ILE A 136 8.96 3.07 -2.37
N ASP A 137 9.03 1.78 -2.04
CA ASP A 137 8.02 0.81 -2.42
C ASP A 137 6.64 1.12 -1.80
N LYS A 138 6.58 1.58 -0.54
CA LYS A 138 5.32 2.06 0.07
C LYS A 138 4.70 3.23 -0.70
N LEU A 139 5.51 4.16 -1.21
CA LEU A 139 5.02 5.29 -2.00
C LEU A 139 4.48 4.82 -3.35
N ILE A 140 5.20 3.92 -4.02
CA ILE A 140 4.76 3.34 -5.30
C ILE A 140 3.48 2.52 -5.09
N TYR A 141 3.41 1.71 -4.04
CA TYR A 141 2.22 0.98 -3.64
C TYR A 141 1.03 1.91 -3.41
N LEU A 142 1.20 3.02 -2.69
CA LEU A 142 0.13 4.00 -2.48
C LEU A 142 -0.36 4.68 -3.78
N ALA A 143 0.52 4.81 -4.77
CA ALA A 143 0.19 5.37 -6.08
C ALA A 143 -0.56 4.35 -6.95
N LEU A 144 -0.04 3.13 -7.07
CA LEU A 144 -0.45 2.15 -8.08
C LEU A 144 -1.43 1.10 -7.56
N ASN A 145 -1.52 0.89 -6.24
CA ASN A 145 -2.41 -0.11 -5.69
C ASN A 145 -3.88 0.24 -5.97
N TYR A 146 -4.63 -0.76 -6.43
CA TYR A 146 -6.05 -0.60 -6.72
C TYR A 146 -6.82 -0.26 -5.44
N ARG A 147 -7.62 0.80 -5.50
CA ARG A 147 -8.41 1.31 -4.38
C ARG A 147 -9.87 0.89 -4.57
N PRO A 148 -10.36 -0.18 -3.91
CA PRO A 148 -11.76 -0.56 -3.97
C PRO A 148 -12.62 0.54 -3.34
N ILE A 149 -13.32 1.29 -4.20
CA ILE A 149 -14.37 2.24 -3.83
C ILE A 149 -15.74 1.66 -4.19
N PRO A 150 -16.80 1.94 -3.42
CA PRO A 150 -18.13 1.48 -3.76
C PRO A 150 -18.59 2.04 -5.12
N ILE A 151 -19.38 1.28 -5.87
CA ILE A 151 -19.78 1.61 -7.27
C ILE A 151 -20.54 2.95 -7.37
N TRP A 152 -21.26 3.34 -6.31
CA TRP A 152 -21.99 4.61 -6.24
C TRP A 152 -21.10 5.82 -5.93
N GLN A 153 -19.81 5.62 -5.69
CA GLN A 153 -18.83 6.67 -5.55
C GLN A 153 -17.86 6.62 -6.73
N SER A 154 -17.73 7.74 -7.44
CA SER A 154 -16.68 7.94 -8.42
C SER A 154 -15.68 8.96 -7.91
N GLU A 155 -14.39 8.65 -8.01
CA GLU A 155 -13.35 9.66 -7.95
C GLU A 155 -13.21 10.29 -9.34
N ALA A 156 -13.02 11.60 -9.39
CA ALA A 156 -12.70 12.28 -10.65
C ALA A 156 -11.30 11.85 -11.11
N GLU A 157 -11.14 11.56 -12.41
CA GLU A 157 -9.93 10.99 -12.98
C GLU A 157 -8.70 11.88 -12.73
N ASP A 158 -8.87 13.19 -12.87
CA ASP A 158 -7.87 14.22 -12.56
C ASP A 158 -7.38 14.16 -11.11
N ALA A 159 -8.29 13.91 -10.15
CA ALA A 159 -7.91 13.77 -8.74
C ALA A 159 -7.11 12.50 -8.48
N VAL A 160 -7.46 11.39 -9.16
CA VAL A 160 -6.73 10.13 -9.08
C VAL A 160 -5.34 10.27 -9.68
N ASP A 161 -5.22 10.92 -10.82
CA ASP A 161 -3.95 11.09 -11.54
C ASP A 161 -3.03 12.08 -10.85
N ASN A 162 -3.57 13.18 -10.32
CA ASN A 162 -2.81 14.08 -9.45
C ASN A 162 -2.26 13.34 -8.22
N ARG A 163 -3.06 12.44 -7.63
CA ARG A 163 -2.61 11.62 -6.50
C ARG A 163 -1.47 10.68 -6.87
N LYS A 164 -1.60 9.95 -7.98
CA LYS A 164 -0.52 9.09 -8.50
C LYS A 164 0.75 9.91 -8.75
N ARG A 165 0.62 11.04 -9.46
CA ARG A 165 1.73 11.94 -9.81
C ARG A 165 2.50 12.38 -8.58
N VAL A 166 1.82 12.85 -7.53
CA VAL A 166 2.47 13.32 -6.29
C VAL A 166 3.23 12.19 -5.59
N TYR A 167 2.62 11.01 -5.42
CA TYR A 167 3.31 9.87 -4.80
C TYR A 167 4.51 9.38 -5.60
N LEU A 168 4.33 9.23 -6.92
CA LEU A 168 5.40 8.77 -7.80
C LEU A 168 6.54 9.79 -7.92
N SER A 169 6.22 11.10 -7.90
CA SER A 169 7.24 12.15 -7.87
C SER A 169 8.09 12.10 -6.61
N GLU A 170 7.47 11.88 -5.44
CA GLU A 170 8.19 11.74 -4.18
C GLU A 170 8.99 10.43 -4.11
N ALA A 171 8.44 9.33 -4.66
CA ALA A 171 9.17 8.08 -4.82
C ALA A 171 10.40 8.25 -5.73
N PHE A 172 10.23 8.96 -6.85
CA PHE A 172 11.30 9.22 -7.82
C PHE A 172 12.44 10.05 -7.22
N LYS A 173 12.13 11.08 -6.42
CA LYS A 173 13.16 11.87 -5.71
C LYS A 173 14.04 10.97 -4.83
N LYS A 174 13.43 10.13 -3.99
CA LYS A 174 14.14 9.17 -3.12
C LYS A 174 14.92 8.13 -3.94
N PHE A 175 14.32 7.60 -5.00
CA PHE A 175 14.97 6.67 -5.93
C PHE A 175 16.24 7.29 -6.53
N ARG A 176 16.15 8.52 -7.05
CA ARG A 176 17.27 9.23 -7.68
C ARG A 176 18.41 9.49 -6.69
N GLU A 177 18.09 9.90 -5.46
CA GLU A 177 19.09 10.10 -4.40
C GLU A 177 19.80 8.80 -4.06
N LYS A 178 19.06 7.70 -3.96
CA LYS A 178 19.62 6.36 -3.70
C LYS A 178 20.51 5.89 -4.85
N VAL A 179 20.06 5.98 -6.10
CA VAL A 179 20.84 5.61 -7.30
C VAL A 179 22.18 6.37 -7.33
N LYS A 180 22.16 7.68 -7.08
CA LYS A 180 23.38 8.50 -7.03
C LYS A 180 24.32 8.07 -5.90
N ARG A 181 23.78 7.75 -4.73
CA ARG A 181 24.57 7.37 -3.55
C ARG A 181 25.20 5.99 -3.69
N GLU A 182 24.46 5.02 -4.21
CA GLU A 182 24.92 3.63 -4.42
C GLU A 182 25.71 3.46 -5.73
N GLY A 183 25.70 4.46 -6.62
CA GLY A 183 26.43 4.43 -7.89
C GLY A 183 25.90 3.41 -8.89
N ILE A 184 24.58 3.17 -8.88
CA ILE A 184 23.92 2.14 -9.70
C ILE A 184 23.91 2.58 -11.16
N LYS A 185 24.37 1.68 -12.05
CA LYS A 185 24.56 2.00 -13.47
C LYS A 185 23.41 1.59 -14.36
N THR A 186 22.57 0.64 -13.91
CA THR A 186 21.45 0.17 -14.71
C THR A 186 20.18 0.03 -13.91
N VAL A 187 19.03 0.24 -14.55
CA VAL A 187 17.71 0.04 -13.93
C VAL A 187 17.56 -1.40 -13.42
N ARG A 188 18.05 -2.37 -14.20
CA ARG A 188 18.01 -3.78 -13.83
C ARG A 188 18.82 -4.09 -12.56
N GLU A 189 19.98 -3.47 -12.39
CA GLU A 189 20.78 -3.63 -11.17
C GLU A 189 20.03 -3.09 -9.94
N TYR A 190 19.29 -1.99 -10.09
CA TYR A 190 18.43 -1.49 -9.02
C TYR A 190 17.32 -2.50 -8.70
N ASP A 191 16.61 -2.96 -9.73
CA ASP A 191 15.47 -3.88 -9.57
C ASP A 191 15.89 -5.18 -8.86
N GLU A 192 17.04 -5.75 -9.21
CA GLU A 192 17.55 -6.98 -8.59
C GLU A 192 17.91 -6.82 -7.11
N LYS A 193 18.26 -5.61 -6.66
CA LYS A 193 18.73 -5.35 -5.28
C LYS A 193 17.68 -4.73 -4.37
N TYR A 194 16.82 -3.86 -4.90
CA TYR A 194 16.03 -2.93 -4.10
C TYR A 194 14.53 -2.94 -4.43
N SER A 195 14.13 -3.47 -5.59
CA SER A 195 12.69 -3.55 -5.93
C SER A 195 12.00 -4.65 -5.13
N ILE A 196 10.77 -4.37 -4.68
CA ILE A 196 9.97 -5.27 -3.85
C ILE A 196 8.72 -5.74 -4.63
N HIS A 197 7.77 -4.84 -4.91
CA HIS A 197 6.53 -5.19 -5.60
C HIS A 197 6.49 -4.71 -7.07
N TYR A 198 7.18 -3.61 -7.38
CA TYR A 198 7.05 -2.91 -8.67
C TYR A 198 8.41 -2.69 -9.32
N GLN A 199 8.54 -3.08 -10.60
CA GLN A 199 9.77 -2.84 -11.35
C GLN A 199 9.92 -1.35 -11.67
N CYS A 200 11.16 -0.85 -11.62
CA CYS A 200 11.48 0.54 -11.91
C CYS A 200 10.90 1.03 -13.23
N ARG A 201 11.01 0.21 -14.27
CA ARG A 201 10.50 0.57 -15.60
C ARG A 201 9.00 0.87 -15.57
N GLU A 202 8.20 0.02 -14.93
CA GLU A 202 6.74 0.10 -14.96
C GLU A 202 6.22 1.38 -14.30
N TRP A 203 6.68 1.67 -13.08
CA TRP A 203 6.17 2.84 -12.36
C TRP A 203 6.76 4.15 -12.86
N ILE A 204 7.97 4.14 -13.45
CA ILE A 204 8.55 5.32 -14.08
C ILE A 204 7.82 5.66 -15.38
N GLU A 205 7.46 4.68 -16.21
CA GLU A 205 6.67 4.91 -17.41
C GLU A 205 5.31 5.57 -17.06
N VAL A 206 4.64 5.09 -16.01
CA VAL A 206 3.41 5.72 -15.51
C VAL A 206 3.65 7.17 -15.05
N LEU A 207 4.75 7.43 -14.34
CA LEU A 207 5.10 8.79 -13.92
C LEU A 207 5.35 9.72 -15.12
N GLN A 208 6.03 9.24 -16.17
CA GLN A 208 6.29 10.03 -17.37
C GLN A 208 4.99 10.45 -18.05
N THR A 209 4.06 9.52 -18.27
CA THR A 209 2.75 9.82 -18.85
C THR A 209 1.98 10.86 -18.03
N LEU A 210 1.97 10.72 -16.70
CA LEU A 210 1.28 11.67 -15.81
C LEU A 210 1.92 13.08 -15.83
N LEU A 211 3.24 13.18 -16.01
CA LEU A 211 3.95 14.46 -16.10
C LEU A 211 3.77 15.14 -17.46
N GLU A 212 3.66 14.35 -18.54
CA GLU A 212 3.32 14.84 -19.89
C GLU A 212 1.92 15.47 -19.89
N GLU A 213 0.95 14.83 -19.23
CA GLU A 213 -0.42 15.33 -19.12
C GLU A 213 -0.53 16.56 -18.20
N SER A 214 0.26 16.65 -17.13
CA SER A 214 0.24 17.80 -16.20
C SER A 214 1.01 19.02 -16.70
N GLY A 215 1.90 18.84 -17.68
CA GLY A 215 2.75 19.92 -18.22
C GLY A 215 3.96 20.28 -17.32
N ASP A 216 4.35 19.39 -16.40
CA ASP A 216 5.51 19.60 -15.51
C ASP A 216 6.84 19.27 -16.21
N SER A 217 7.25 20.14 -17.15
CA SER A 217 8.41 19.89 -18.03
C SER A 217 9.74 19.68 -17.30
N GLU A 218 9.96 20.32 -16.15
CA GLU A 218 11.23 20.22 -15.40
C GLU A 218 11.44 18.81 -14.81
N LEU A 219 10.41 18.26 -14.16
CA LEU A 219 10.49 16.91 -13.59
C LEU A 219 10.51 15.84 -14.68
N LEU A 220 9.76 16.04 -15.77
CA LEU A 220 9.75 15.12 -16.90
C LEU A 220 11.14 14.99 -17.54
N GLU A 221 11.84 16.12 -17.69
CA GLU A 221 13.21 16.12 -18.21
C GLU A 221 14.16 15.38 -17.27
N ASP A 222 14.08 15.63 -15.95
CA ASP A 222 14.92 14.95 -14.95
C ASP A 222 14.69 13.44 -14.92
N VAL A 223 13.42 12.99 -14.97
CA VAL A 223 13.06 11.57 -15.05
C VAL A 223 13.64 10.93 -16.30
N SER A 224 13.47 11.60 -17.44
CA SER A 224 13.96 11.11 -18.73
C SER A 224 15.49 11.04 -18.79
N GLN A 225 16.19 12.03 -18.23
CA GLN A 225 17.65 12.03 -18.13
C GLN A 225 18.15 10.93 -17.19
N CYS A 226 17.50 10.74 -16.04
CA CYS A 226 17.86 9.67 -15.10
C CYS A 226 17.75 8.29 -15.77
N CYS A 227 16.68 8.04 -16.53
CA CYS A 227 16.49 6.77 -17.23
C CYS A 227 17.45 6.56 -18.40
N LYS A 228 17.91 7.62 -19.06
CA LYS A 228 18.91 7.53 -20.15
C LYS A 228 20.33 7.26 -19.63
N ASN A 229 20.61 7.69 -18.41
CA ASN A 229 21.90 7.53 -17.75
C ASN A 229 22.04 6.17 -17.03
N MET A 230 20.93 5.40 -16.95
CA MET A 230 20.83 4.05 -16.40
C MET A 230 20.45 3.05 -17.51
#